data_AF-A0A2T5BV65-F1
#
_entry.id   AF-A0A2T5BV65-F1
#
_cell.length_a   1.000
_cell.length_b   1.000
_cell.length_c   1.000
_cell.angle_alpha   90.00
_cell.angle_beta   90.00
_cell.angle_gamma   90.00
#
_symmetry.space_group_name_H-M   'P 1'
#
loop_
_entity.id
_entity.type
_entity.pdbx_description
1 polymer ?
#
loop_
_entity_poly.entity_id
_entity_poly.type
_entity_poly.pdbx_seq_one_letter_code
_entity_poly.pdbx_strand_id
1 'polypeptide(L)'
;MWDKSGAFVAYSLESGELGYLTKRIDRTDSGEKIHMLDMFQITEAFDKYKGSMEKVGKALDTYSANTMLDKIFFFEMALFSFLTGNNDMHLKNWNCYI
;
A
#
# COMPACT_ATOMS: atom_id res chain seq x y z
N MET A 1 1.40 -8.78 -4.75
CA MET A 1 0.85 -7.90 -3.71
C MET A 1 0.32 -6.56 -4.22
N TRP A 2 0.33 -6.28 -5.53
CA TRP A 2 -0.08 -4.98 -6.08
C TRP A 2 -0.90 -5.20 -7.35
N ASP A 3 -2.19 -4.84 -7.30
CA ASP A 3 -3.03 -4.78 -8.48
C ASP A 3 -2.81 -3.41 -9.15
N LYS A 4 -2.25 -3.42 -10.37
CA LYS A 4 -2.06 -2.21 -11.19
C LYS A 4 -3.37 -1.70 -11.81
N SER A 5 -4.51 -2.40 -11.61
CA SER A 5 -5.82 -2.00 -12.11
C SER A 5 -6.50 -0.87 -11.32
N GLY A 6 -5.81 -0.29 -10.34
CA GLY A 6 -6.30 0.81 -9.50
C GLY A 6 -6.61 2.07 -10.30
N ALA A 7 -7.80 2.11 -10.90
CA ALA A 7 -8.39 3.30 -11.48
C ALA A 7 -8.64 4.30 -10.35
N PHE A 8 -7.85 5.38 -10.31
CA PHE A 8 -8.23 6.58 -9.60
C PHE A 8 -8.95 7.49 -10.59
N VAL A 9 -10.09 8.03 -10.19
CA VAL A 9 -10.85 8.98 -10.99
C VAL A 9 -11.12 10.22 -10.15
N ALA A 10 -10.74 11.38 -10.67
CA ALA A 10 -11.17 12.66 -10.13
C ALA A 10 -12.56 12.99 -10.69
N TYR A 11 -13.48 13.43 -9.84
CA TYR A 11 -14.84 13.79 -10.24
C TYR A 11 -15.31 15.06 -9.50
N SER A 12 -16.22 15.79 -10.11
CA SER A 12 -16.83 16.98 -9.50
C SER A 12 -18.05 16.60 -8.67
N LEU A 13 -18.10 17.11 -7.45
CA LEU A 13 -19.27 17.05 -6.57
C LEU A 13 -20.28 18.14 -6.95
N GLU A 14 -21.54 17.95 -6.54
CA GLU A 14 -22.58 18.98 -6.69
C GLU A 14 -22.23 20.27 -5.93
N SER A 15 -21.44 20.15 -4.85
CA SER A 15 -20.88 21.30 -4.11
C SER A 15 -19.86 22.13 -4.92
N GLY A 16 -19.39 21.63 -6.06
CA GLY A 16 -18.31 22.22 -6.85
C GLY A 16 -16.90 21.78 -6.42
N GLU A 17 -16.78 21.00 -5.35
CA GLU A 17 -15.50 20.43 -4.90
C GLU A 17 -15.08 19.22 -5.75
N LEU A 18 -13.78 18.92 -5.76
CA LEU A 18 -13.26 17.71 -6.40
C LEU A 18 -13.17 16.55 -5.40
N GLY A 19 -13.73 15.41 -5.78
CA GLY A 19 -13.59 14.15 -5.08
C GLY A 19 -12.65 13.20 -5.82
N TYR A 20 -12.04 12.29 -5.07
CA TYR A 20 -11.27 11.17 -5.62
C TYR A 20 -11.98 9.86 -5.34
N LEU A 21 -12.19 9.06 -6.37
CA LEU A 21 -12.67 7.69 -6.26
C LEU A 21 -11.51 6.74 -6.52
N THR A 22 -11.27 5.82 -5.60
CA THR A 22 -10.27 4.76 -5.74
C THR A 22 -10.95 3.39 -5.64
N LYS A 23 -10.61 2.48 -6.57
CA LYS A 23 -11.08 1.09 -6.49
C LYS A 23 -10.41 0.40 -5.30
N ARG A 24 -11.22 -0.24 -4.45
CA ARG A 24 -10.71 -1.03 -3.33
C ARG A 24 -10.02 -2.30 -3.82
N ILE A 25 -8.79 -2.52 -3.35
CA ILE A 25 -7.97 -3.70 -3.68
C ILE A 25 -8.22 -4.91 -2.77
N ASP A 26 -8.94 -4.73 -1.66
CA ASP A 26 -9.28 -5.80 -0.71
C ASP A 26 -10.69 -6.38 -0.97
N ARG A 27 -11.17 -6.29 -2.22
CA ARG A 27 -12.45 -6.83 -2.67
C ARG A 27 -12.28 -7.62 -3.94
N THR A 28 -12.95 -8.77 -4.03
CA THR A 28 -13.09 -9.51 -5.29
C THR A 28 -14.13 -8.84 -6.20
N ASP A 29 -14.21 -9.27 -7.46
CA ASP A 29 -15.25 -8.79 -8.38
C ASP A 29 -16.67 -9.18 -7.93
N SER A 30 -16.80 -10.25 -7.12
CA SER A 30 -18.06 -10.64 -6.46
C SER A 30 -18.35 -9.86 -5.17
N GLY A 31 -17.43 -8.97 -4.74
CA GLY A 31 -17.58 -8.12 -3.55
C GLY A 31 -17.14 -8.77 -2.23
N GLU A 32 -16.58 -9.97 -2.28
CA GLU A 32 -16.05 -10.66 -1.10
C GLU A 32 -14.81 -9.95 -0.56
N LYS A 33 -14.58 -10.05 0.76
CA LYS A 33 -13.43 -9.40 1.41
C LYS A 33 -12.18 -10.24 1.27
N ILE A 34 -11.09 -9.62 0.84
CA ILE A 34 -9.75 -10.21 0.86
C ILE A 34 -9.08 -9.76 2.16
N HIS A 35 -8.53 -10.70 2.93
CA HIS A 35 -7.81 -10.35 4.16
C HIS A 35 -6.46 -9.69 3.80
N MET A 36 -6.19 -8.57 4.46
CA MET A 36 -5.02 -7.75 4.18
C MET A 36 -4.58 -7.09 5.48
N LEU A 37 -3.28 -7.09 5.76
CA LEU A 37 -2.69 -6.36 6.88
C LEU A 37 -1.72 -5.31 6.37
N ASP A 38 -1.62 -4.21 7.12
CA ASP A 38 -0.60 -3.19 6.88
C ASP A 38 0.72 -3.54 7.60
N MET A 39 1.82 -2.88 7.23
CA MET A 39 3.13 -3.11 7.86
C MET A 39 3.20 -2.63 9.31
N PHE A 40 2.29 -1.76 9.74
CA PHE A 40 2.20 -1.37 11.15
C PHE A 40 1.72 -2.57 11.99
N GLN A 41 0.72 -3.32 11.50
CA GLN A 41 0.23 -4.54 12.11
C GLN A 41 1.25 -5.68 12.00
N ILE A 42 1.78 -5.96 10.81
CA ILE A 42 2.72 -7.07 10.57
C ILE A 42 3.99 -6.93 11.40
N THR A 43 4.49 -5.70 11.56
CA THR A 43 5.72 -5.45 12.31
C THR A 43 5.50 -5.09 13.77
N GLU A 44 4.24 -5.24 14.24
CA GLU A 44 3.77 -4.94 15.59
C GLU A 44 4.31 -3.60 16.11
N ALA A 45 4.30 -2.59 15.24
CA ALA A 45 4.87 -1.30 15.55
C ALA A 45 3.98 -0.52 16.53
N PHE A 46 4.61 0.25 17.42
CA PHE A 46 3.88 1.13 18.36
C PHE A 46 3.52 2.49 17.72
N ASP A 47 4.31 2.94 16.75
CA ASP A 47 4.16 4.23 16.08
C ASP A 47 4.27 4.03 14.55
N LYS A 48 3.29 4.56 13.80
CA LYS A 48 3.22 4.42 12.35
C LYS A 48 4.39 5.07 11.62
N TYR A 49 5.00 6.11 12.21
CA TYR A 49 6.15 6.82 11.66
C TYR A 49 7.49 6.21 12.06
N LYS A 50 7.55 5.42 13.13
CA LYS A 50 8.79 4.78 13.59
C LYS A 50 8.97 3.42 12.93
N GLY A 51 9.35 3.45 11.66
CA GLY A 51 9.76 2.29 10.87
C GLY A 51 10.87 2.67 9.89
N SER A 52 11.52 1.66 9.31
CA SER A 52 12.50 1.88 8.24
C SER A 52 12.12 1.06 7.02
N MET A 53 12.56 1.51 5.84
CA MET A 53 12.37 0.76 4.60
C MET A 53 13.02 -0.63 4.68
N GLU A 54 14.14 -0.76 5.39
CA GLU A 54 14.77 -2.05 5.66
C GLU A 54 13.90 -2.96 6.54
N LYS A 55 13.20 -2.41 7.56
CA LYS A 55 12.27 -3.18 8.39
C LYS A 55 11.12 -3.71 7.53
N VAL A 56 10.57 -2.89 6.64
CA VAL A 56 9.52 -3.30 5.69
C VAL A 56 10.05 -4.36 4.72
N GLY A 57 11.24 -4.17 4.15
CA GLY A 57 11.86 -5.15 3.25
C GLY A 57 12.14 -6.51 3.91
N LYS A 58 12.53 -6.53 5.19
CA LYS A 58 12.67 -7.77 5.98
C LYS A 58 11.33 -8.42 6.27
N ALA A 59 10.29 -7.65 6.57
CA ALA A 59 8.95 -8.19 6.76
C ALA A 59 8.41 -8.81 5.46
N LEU A 60 8.64 -8.18 4.30
CA LEU A 60 8.31 -8.76 3.00
C LEU A 60 9.07 -10.07 2.75
N ASP A 61 10.34 -10.16 3.14
CA ASP A 61 11.12 -11.39 3.03
C ASP A 61 10.50 -12.55 3.82
N THR A 62 10.02 -12.27 5.02
CA THR A 62 9.46 -13.28 5.93
C THR A 62 8.02 -13.67 5.59
N TYR A 63 7.16 -12.70 5.23
CA TYR A 63 5.71 -12.89 5.21
C TYR A 63 5.09 -12.88 3.81
N SER A 64 5.80 -12.44 2.77
CA SER A 64 5.25 -12.44 1.41
C SER A 64 5.19 -13.86 0.83
N ALA A 65 4.05 -14.20 0.21
CA ALA A 65 3.93 -15.41 -0.61
C ALA A 65 4.70 -15.35 -1.94
N ASN A 66 5.00 -14.14 -2.46
CA ASN A 66 5.77 -13.93 -3.69
C ASN A 66 6.89 -12.90 -3.47
N THR A 67 7.84 -13.29 -2.61
CA THR A 67 8.89 -12.43 -2.05
C THR A 67 9.66 -11.65 -3.10
N MET A 68 10.10 -12.29 -4.18
CA MET A 68 10.96 -11.64 -5.18
C MET A 68 10.22 -10.52 -5.91
N LEU A 69 8.98 -10.81 -6.35
CA LEU A 69 8.16 -9.83 -7.06
C LEU A 69 7.78 -8.66 -6.14
N ASP A 70 7.41 -8.94 -4.90
CA ASP A 70 6.98 -7.91 -3.96
C ASP A 70 8.13 -7.01 -3.49
N LYS A 71 9.36 -7.54 -3.40
CA LYS A 71 10.57 -6.72 -3.16
C LYS A 71 10.86 -5.76 -4.30
N ILE A 72 10.67 -6.18 -5.56
CA ILE A 72 10.84 -5.30 -6.72
C ILE A 72 9.82 -4.16 -6.63
N PHE A 73 8.54 -4.46 -6.42
CA PHE A 73 7.50 -3.44 -6.30
C PHE A 73 7.70 -2.51 -5.11
N PHE A 74 8.14 -3.04 -3.97
CA PHE A 74 8.51 -2.23 -2.81
C PHE A 74 9.63 -1.23 -3.15
N PHE A 75 10.68 -1.69 -3.85
CA PHE A 75 11.76 -0.82 -4.28
C PHE A 75 11.31 0.23 -5.29
N GLU A 76 10.50 -0.14 -6.29
CA GLU A 76 9.93 0.80 -7.26
C GLU A 76 9.11 1.90 -6.56
N MET A 77 8.31 1.54 -5.55
CA MET A 77 7.51 2.51 -4.78
C MET A 77 8.35 3.39 -3.85
N ALA A 78 9.42 2.85 -3.26
CA ALA A 78 10.37 3.64 -2.49
C ALA A 78 11.08 4.67 -3.38
N LEU A 79 11.53 4.25 -4.57
CA LEU A 79 12.15 5.12 -5.55
C LEU A 79 11.17 6.19 -6.06
N PHE A 80 9.94 5.81 -6.38
CA PHE A 80 8.89 6.76 -6.77
C PHE A 80 8.64 7.80 -5.68
N SER A 81 8.47 7.36 -4.42
CA SER A 81 8.23 8.26 -3.29
C SER A 81 9.39 9.23 -3.06
N PHE A 82 10.63 8.77 -3.26
CA PHE A 82 11.81 9.64 -3.23
C PHE A 82 11.77 10.69 -4.36
N LEU A 83 11.50 10.26 -5.60
CA LEU A 83 11.48 11.15 -6.77
C LEU A 83 10.36 12.20 -6.71
N THR A 84 9.20 11.86 -6.15
CA THR A 84 8.07 12.79 -6.02
C THR A 84 8.08 13.57 -4.71
N GLY A 85 9.06 13.33 -3.82
CA GLY A 85 9.12 13.97 -2.51
C GLY A 85 7.97 13.59 -1.57
N ASN A 86 7.41 12.38 -1.70
CA ASN A 86 6.39 11.90 -0.78
C ASN A 86 7.00 11.55 0.59
N ASN A 87 6.87 12.46 1.55
CA ASN A 87 7.43 12.34 2.89
C ASN A 87 6.50 11.67 3.91
N ASP A 88 5.26 11.31 3.52
CA ASP A 88 4.27 10.66 4.40
C ASP A 88 4.07 9.17 4.04
N MET A 89 5.07 8.55 3.40
CA MET A 89 5.06 7.11 3.09
C MET A 89 5.46 6.27 4.32
N HIS A 90 4.51 6.08 5.24
CA HIS A 90 4.71 5.43 6.54
C HIS A 90 4.17 3.99 6.60
N LEU A 91 4.32 3.28 7.73
CA LEU A 91 4.02 1.84 7.83
C LEU A 91 2.59 1.44 7.44
N LYS A 92 1.60 2.32 7.61
CA LYS A 92 0.19 2.05 7.22
C LYS A 92 -0.10 2.19 5.71
N ASN A 93 0.86 2.68 4.92
CA ASN A 93 0.70 2.79 3.46
C ASN A 93 1.12 1.52 2.72
N TRP A 94 1.76 0.58 3.42
CA TRP A 94 2.23 -0.67 2.87
C TRP A 94 1.33 -1.81 3.34
N ASN A 95 0.75 -2.55 2.40
CA ASN A 95 -0.19 -3.63 2.70
C ASN A 95 0.28 -4.95 2.09
N CYS A 96 0.03 -6.06 2.79
CA CYS A 96 0.22 -7.43 2.31
C CYS A 96 -1.10 -8.18 2.32
N TYR A 97 -1.33 -8.97 1.27
CA TYR A 97 -2.31 -10.06 1.35
C TYR A 97 -1.75 -11.15 2.27
N ILE A 98 -2.62 -11.74 3.08
CA ILE A 98 -2.33 -12.90 3.92
C ILE A 98 -3.21 -14.05 3.50
#